data_AF-A0A1E5NZ60-F1
#
_entry.id   AF-A0A1E5NZ60-F1
#
_cell.length_a   1.000
_cell.length_b   1.000
_cell.length_c   1.000
_cell.angle_alpha   90.00
_cell.angle_beta   90.00
_cell.angle_gamma   90.00
#
_symmetry.space_group_name_H-M   'P 1'
#
loop_
_entity.id
_entity.type
_entity.pdbx_description
1 polymer ?
#
loop_
_entity_poly.entity_id
_entity_poly.type
_entity_poly.pdbx_seq_one_letter_code
_entity_poly.pdbx_strand_id
1 'polypeptide(L)' 'MDAALTQLRADGFEVRDEDVARLSPFVRHHINVLGRYSFQLPDLPGGMRPLRAPDAADE' A
#
# COMPACT_ATOMS: atom_id res chain seq x y z
N MET A 1 -2.93 6.15 0.01
CA MET A 1 -3.95 5.09 0.10
C MET A 1 -4.94 5.20 -1.05
N ASP A 2 -5.39 6.39 -1.41
CA ASP A 2 -6.40 6.62 -2.46
C ASP A 2 -6.08 5.99 -3.82
N ALA A 3 -4.82 6.07 -4.29
CA ALA A 3 -4.42 5.45 -5.55
C ALA A 3 -4.68 3.93 -5.59
N ALA A 4 -4.48 3.24 -4.45
CA ALA A 4 -4.78 1.81 -4.33
C ALA A 4 -6.28 1.53 -4.33
N LEU A 5 -7.08 2.38 -3.66
CA LEU A 5 -8.54 2.25 -3.65
C LEU A 5 -9.15 2.48 -5.04
N THR A 6 -8.63 3.44 -5.80
CA THR A 6 -9.04 3.68 -7.19
C THR A 6 -8.74 2.47 -8.07
N GLN A 7 -7.55 1.87 -7.93
CA GLN A 7 -7.18 0.66 -8.68
C GLN A 7 -8.08 -0.53 -8.31
N LEU A 8 -8.34 -0.78 -7.03
CA LEU A 8 -9.23 -1.87 -6.59
C LEU A 8 -10.65 -1.73 -7.14
N ARG A 9 -11.20 -0.50 -7.16
CA ARG A 9 -12.51 -0.23 -7.76
C ARG A 9 -12.51 -0.46 -9.27
N ALA A 10 -11.43 -0.08 -9.96
CA ALA A 10 -11.27 -0.31 -11.40
C ALA A 10 -11.14 -1.80 -11.74
N ASP A 11 -10.48 -2.58 -10.87
CA ASP A 11 -10.32 -4.02 -10.99
C ASP A 11 -11.60 -4.81 -10.63
N GLY A 12 -12.67 -4.12 -10.21
CA GLY A 12 -13.99 -4.70 -9.92
C GLY A 12 -14.15 -5.24 -8.51
N PHE A 13 -13.22 -4.95 -7.59
CA PHE A 13 -13.36 -5.32 -6.18
C PHE A 13 -14.38 -4.41 -5.48
N GLU A 14 -15.18 -5.00 -4.59
CA GLU A 14 -16.11 -4.26 -3.75
C GLU A 14 -15.33 -3.47 -2.69
N VAL A 15 -15.23 -2.16 -2.88
CA VAL A 15 -14.63 -1.23 -1.92
C VAL A 15 -15.74 -0.45 -1.24
N ARG A 16 -16.09 -0.83 -0.01
CA ARG A 16 -17.13 -0.16 0.77
C ARG A 16 -16.61 1.11 1.42
N ASP A 17 -17.39 2.18 1.33
CA ASP A 17 -16.97 3.47 1.91
C ASP A 17 -16.87 3.43 3.45
N GLU A 18 -17.61 2.53 4.10
CA GLU A 18 -17.49 2.25 5.54
C GLU A 18 -16.13 1.67 5.93
N ASP A 19 -15.53 0.85 5.07
CA ASP A 19 -14.21 0.27 5.28
C ASP A 19 -13.11 1.29 4.97
N VAL A 20 -13.32 2.13 3.94
CA VAL A 20 -12.42 3.24 3.61
C VAL A 20 -12.34 4.23 4.77
N ALA A 21 -13.46 4.54 5.43
CA ALA A 21 -13.50 5.44 6.58
C ALA A 21 -12.72 4.90 7.80
N ARG A 22 -12.54 3.58 7.89
CA ARG A 22 -11.76 2.91 8.95
C ARG A 22 -10.30 2.70 8.58
N LEU A 23 -9.94 2.97 7.31
CA LEU A 23 -8.59 2.73 6.80
C LEU A 23 -7.63 3.80 7.34
N SER A 24 -6.82 3.44 8.34
CA SER A 24 -5.71 4.27 8.82
C SER A 24 -4.41 3.86 8.12
N PRO A 25 -3.61 4.79 7.58
CA PRO A 25 -2.25 4.47 7.10
C PRO A 25 -1.35 3.84 8.18
N PHE A 26 -1.71 4.03 9.45
CA PHE A 26 -0.99 3.53 10.62
C PHE A 26 -1.76 2.41 11.34
N VAL A 27 -2.36 1.46 10.60
CA VAL A 27 -3.08 0.30 11.17
C VAL A 27 -2.28 -0.42 12.29
N ARG A 28 -0.95 -0.35 12.27
CA ARG A 28 -0.08 -0.95 13.30
C ARG A 28 0.65 0.13 14.10
N HIS A 29 0.46 0.10 15.42
CA HIS A 29 1.04 1.01 16.41
C HIS A 29 2.59 1.05 16.48
N HIS A 30 3.30 0.13 15.82
CA HIS A 30 4.70 -0.18 16.17
C HIS A 30 5.68 -0.10 14.99
N ILE A 31 5.57 0.87 14.09
CA ILE A 31 6.74 1.25 13.26
C ILE A 31 7.52 2.30 14.05
N ASN A 32 8.32 1.84 15.01
CA ASN A 32 9.31 2.69 15.68
C ASN A 32 10.56 2.75 14.82
N VAL A 33 10.71 3.80 14.02
CA VAL A 33 11.98 4.14 13.35
C VAL A 33 12.94 4.77 14.36
N LEU A 34 13.52 3.93 15.21
CA LEU A 34 14.54 4.33 16.18
C LEU A 34 15.93 4.23 15.55
N GLY A 35 16.62 5.37 15.44
CA GLY A 35 17.98 5.45 14.89
C GLY A 35 18.04 6.06 13.49
N ARG A 36 19.27 6.19 12.96
CA ARG A 36 19.50 6.77 11.64
C ARG A 36 19.52 5.66 10.58
N TYR A 37 18.46 5.60 9.77
CA TYR A 37 18.37 4.70 8.62
C TYR A 37 18.83 5.43 7.35
N SER A 38 19.80 4.86 6.65
CA SER A 38 20.18 5.30 5.31
C SER A 38 19.66 4.30 4.29
N PHE A 39 18.82 4.75 3.37
CA PHE A 39 18.39 3.96 2.23
C PHE A 39 19.14 4.47 1.00
N GLN A 40 19.87 3.58 0.31
CA GLN A 40 20.37 3.86 -1.02
C GLN A 40 19.26 3.54 -2.01
N LEU A 41 18.72 4.56 -2.65
CA LEU A 41 17.72 4.38 -3.70
C LEU A 41 18.46 3.94 -4.98
N PRO A 42 18.23 2.73 -5.50
CA PRO A 42 18.76 2.34 -6.81
C PRO A 42 18.07 3.16 -7.91
N ASP A 43 18.65 3.15 -9.11
CA ASP A 43 18.01 3.79 -10.26
C ASP A 43 16.72 3.04 -10.61
N LEU A 44 15.59 3.64 -10.24
CA LEU A 44 14.25 3.10 -10.38
C LEU A 44 13.46 4.07 -11.26
N PRO A 45 12.53 3.57 -12.08
CA PRO A 45 11.72 4.40 -12.98
C PRO A 45 10.79 5.41 -12.26
N GLY A 46 10.84 5.45 -10.92
CA GLY A 46 9.95 6.23 -10.08
C GLY A 46 8.52 5.67 -10.07
N GLY A 47 7.64 6.35 -9.35
CA GLY A 47 6.22 6.02 -9.31
C GLY A 47 5.81 4.95 -8.29
N MET A 48 4.53 4.56 -8.36
CA MET A 48 3.92 3.62 -7.44
C MET A 48 4.12 2.18 -7.93
N ARG A 49 4.43 1.26 -7.02
CA ARG A 49 4.41 -0.17 -7.33
C ARG A 49 2.97 -0.62 -7.63
N PRO A 50 2.76 -1.51 -8.62
CA PRO A 50 1.45 -2.07 -8.89
C PRO A 50 0.95 -2.90 -7.70
N LEU A 51 -0.37 -3.03 -7.56
CA LEU A 51 -0.97 -3.88 -6.53
C LEU A 51 -0.65 -5.36 -6.78
N ARG A 52 -0.42 -6.13 -5.71
CA ARG A 52 -0.21 -7.59 -5.79
C ARG A 52 -1.56 -8.25 -6.07
N ALA A 53 -1.59 -9.22 -6.99
CA ALA A 53 -2.78 -10.03 -7.20
C ALA A 53 -3.06 -10.90 -5.97
N PRO A 54 -4.32 -11.05 -5.55
CA PRO A 54 -4.67 -11.80 -4.33
C PRO A 54 -4.33 -13.28 -4.41
N ASP A 55 -4.34 -13.86 -5.62
CA ASP A 55 -4.02 -15.27 -5.86
C ASP A 55 -2.54 -15.52 -6.20
N ALA A 56 -1.73 -14.45 -6.27
CA ALA A 56 -0.30 -14.61 -6.51
C ALA A 56 0.35 -15.20 -5.26
N ALA A 57 1.09 -16.29 -5.43
CA ALA A 57 1.88 -16.86 -4.36
C ALA A 57 2.84 -15.81 -3.77
N ASP A 58 2.99 -15.82 -2.45
CA ASP A 58 4.02 -15.05 -1.76
C ASP A 58 5.40 -15.67 -2.09
N GLU A 59 6.00 -15.21 -3.18
CA GLU A 59 7.46 -15.25 -3.35
C GLU A 59 8.12 -14.12 -2.55
#